data_AF-A0A6J1TU69-F1
#
_entry.id   AF-A0A6J1TU69-F1
#
_cell.length_a   1.000
_cell.length_b   1.000
_cell.length_c   1.000
_cell.angle_alpha   90.00
_cell.angle_beta   90.00
_cell.angle_gamma   90.00
#
_symmetry.space_group_name_H-M   'P 1'
#
loop_
_entity.id
_entity.type
_entity.pdbx_description
1 polymer ?
#
loop_
_entity_poly.entity_id
_entity_poly.type
_entity_poly.pdbx_seq_one_letter_code
_entity_poly.pdbx_strand_id
1 'polypeptide(L)'
;MLKTIKQALFSSGLEMPKWTALPNQASDYEIRQYESAKWVCTSLKTVDWDAAINAGFMKLLNYIKGKNEKGTKIAMTAPVTCYVQPGAGPFSESITTVAFYLPSQHQANPPRPSEAEVFIETKPAMTVFVRSFGGFAKAKRNQDEIQALAETLRRDGRTFQEKIYYTAGYDSPFKLLNRHNEVWLIKRT
;
A
#
# COMPACT_ATOMS: atom_id res chain seq x y z
N MET A 1 3.61 -4.21 26.48
CA MET A 1 3.66 -2.75 26.29
C MET A 1 4.43 -2.30 25.04
N LEU A 2 5.49 -2.98 24.57
CA LEU A 2 6.22 -2.55 23.35
C LEU A 2 5.44 -2.64 22.02
N LYS A 3 4.51 -3.60 21.87
CA LYS A 3 3.71 -3.75 20.63
C LYS A 3 2.78 -2.56 20.37
N THR A 4 2.24 -1.95 21.42
CA THR A 4 1.32 -0.80 21.35
C THR A 4 2.04 0.49 20.98
N ILE A 5 3.33 0.60 21.31
CA ILE A 5 4.14 1.81 21.06
C ILE A 5 4.50 1.96 19.57
N LYS A 6 4.71 0.86 18.84
CA LYS A 6 4.96 0.93 17.38
C LYS A 6 3.77 1.49 16.60
N GLN A 7 2.54 1.24 17.06
CA GLN A 7 1.33 1.74 16.40
C GLN A 7 1.12 3.24 16.62
N ALA A 8 1.66 3.80 17.70
CA ALA A 8 1.53 5.20 18.07
C ALA A 8 2.59 6.14 17.46
N LEU A 9 3.68 5.59 16.90
CA LEU A 9 4.81 6.40 16.41
C LEU A 9 4.78 6.71 14.91
N PHE A 10 3.84 6.13 14.16
CA PHE A 10 3.78 6.27 12.70
C PHE A 10 2.38 6.66 12.24
N SER A 11 2.02 7.93 12.41
CA SER A 11 1.30 8.79 11.43
C SER A 11 0.64 9.97 12.13
N SER A 12 0.45 11.03 11.37
CA SER A 12 -0.10 12.35 11.71
C SER A 12 -1.60 12.34 12.07
N GLY A 13 -2.09 11.36 12.84
CA GLY A 13 -3.51 11.23 13.19
C GLY A 13 -4.41 10.76 12.03
N LEU A 14 -3.83 10.21 10.96
CA LEU A 14 -4.58 9.68 9.82
C LEU A 14 -5.16 8.31 10.15
N GLU A 15 -6.38 8.04 9.68
CA GLU A 15 -6.96 6.71 9.78
C GLU A 15 -6.15 5.73 8.90
N MET A 16 -6.01 4.49 9.37
CA MET A 16 -5.25 3.43 8.70
C MET A 16 -6.05 2.13 8.60
N PRO A 17 -5.76 1.27 7.60
CA PRO A 17 -6.36 -0.06 7.53
C PRO A 17 -6.05 -0.88 8.78
N LYS A 18 -7.05 -1.58 9.30
CA LYS A 18 -6.91 -2.41 10.49
C LYS A 18 -6.11 -3.67 10.20
N TRP A 19 -5.18 -3.98 11.10
CA TRP A 19 -4.40 -5.21 11.06
C TRP A 19 -3.99 -5.65 12.46
N THR A 20 -3.68 -6.93 12.59
CA THR A 20 -3.11 -7.53 13.82
C THR A 20 -1.73 -8.14 13.54
N ALA A 21 -0.81 -8.00 14.50
CA ALA A 21 0.50 -8.61 14.43
C ALA A 21 0.40 -10.12 14.74
N LEU A 22 0.86 -10.97 13.82
CA LEU A 22 0.90 -12.43 14.03
C LEU A 22 2.14 -12.87 14.86
N PRO A 23 2.18 -14.08 15.43
CA PRO A 23 3.38 -14.60 16.08
C PRO A 23 4.51 -14.92 15.08
N ASN A 24 5.69 -15.28 15.59
CA ASN A 24 6.88 -15.69 14.81
C ASN A 24 7.44 -14.57 13.90
N GLN A 25 7.45 -13.37 14.44
CA GLN A 25 8.09 -12.19 13.88
C GLN A 25 9.62 -12.39 13.84
N ALA A 26 10.28 -11.84 12.82
CA ALA A 26 11.73 -11.73 12.80
C ALA A 26 12.17 -10.30 13.14
N SER A 27 13.48 -10.09 13.32
CA SER A 27 14.02 -8.75 13.56
C SER A 27 13.88 -7.82 12.35
N ASP A 28 13.75 -8.39 11.16
CA ASP A 28 13.89 -7.73 9.86
C ASP A 28 12.58 -7.70 9.03
N TYR A 29 11.49 -8.28 9.53
CA TYR A 29 10.14 -8.13 8.97
C TYR A 29 9.03 -8.29 10.00
N GLU A 30 7.87 -7.71 9.69
CA GLU A 30 6.62 -7.90 10.42
C GLU A 30 5.63 -8.80 9.66
N ILE A 31 4.93 -9.69 10.36
CA ILE A 31 3.80 -10.47 9.83
C ILE A 31 2.51 -9.80 10.29
N ARG A 32 1.75 -9.26 9.35
CA ARG A 32 0.49 -8.54 9.61
C ARG A 32 -0.68 -9.26 8.95
N GLN A 33 -1.76 -9.47 9.70
CA GLN A 33 -3.05 -9.90 9.18
C GLN A 33 -3.92 -8.66 9.00
N TYR A 34 -4.18 -8.26 7.76
CA TYR A 34 -5.11 -7.19 7.42
C TYR A 34 -6.55 -7.72 7.36
N GLU A 35 -7.48 -6.90 7.85
CA GLU A 35 -8.92 -7.12 7.68
C GLU A 35 -9.37 -6.78 6.24
N SER A 36 -10.52 -7.29 5.83
CA SER A 36 -11.12 -6.86 4.57
C SER A 36 -11.59 -5.41 4.69
N ALA A 37 -11.34 -4.62 3.65
CA ALA A 37 -11.72 -3.22 3.61
C ALA A 37 -11.93 -2.70 2.18
N LYS A 38 -12.73 -1.65 2.05
CA LYS A 38 -12.87 -0.91 0.81
C LYS A 38 -11.75 0.12 0.64
N TRP A 39 -11.25 0.19 -0.58
CA TRP A 39 -10.24 1.14 -1.04
C TRP A 39 -10.77 1.83 -2.30
N VAL A 40 -10.36 3.08 -2.52
CA VAL A 40 -10.49 3.69 -3.84
C VAL A 40 -9.18 3.49 -4.59
N CYS A 41 -9.28 3.02 -5.83
CA CYS A 41 -8.17 2.49 -6.59
C CYS A 41 -8.17 3.05 -8.02
N THR A 42 -7.00 3.06 -8.63
CA THR A 42 -6.81 3.31 -10.06
C THR A 42 -5.62 2.50 -10.55
N SER A 43 -5.72 1.96 -11.76
CA SER A 43 -4.71 1.06 -12.33
C SER A 43 -4.07 1.70 -13.54
N LEU A 44 -2.75 1.71 -13.58
CA LEU A 44 -1.95 2.21 -14.68
C LEU A 44 -1.09 1.08 -15.23
N LYS A 45 -1.00 1.00 -16.55
CA LYS A 45 -0.12 0.07 -17.25
C LYS A 45 1.07 0.86 -17.78
N THR A 46 2.25 0.63 -17.20
CA THR A 46 3.47 1.36 -17.57
C THR A 46 4.72 0.61 -17.09
N VAL A 47 5.87 0.96 -17.66
CA VAL A 47 7.20 0.54 -17.19
C VAL A 47 7.76 1.49 -16.11
N ASP A 48 7.24 2.72 -16.00
CA ASP A 48 7.68 3.72 -15.04
C ASP A 48 6.78 3.73 -13.79
N TRP A 49 7.26 3.04 -12.76
CA TRP A 49 6.57 2.96 -11.47
C TRP A 49 6.40 4.33 -10.79
N ASP A 50 7.40 5.20 -10.85
CA ASP A 50 7.36 6.52 -10.22
C ASP A 50 6.30 7.41 -10.89
N ALA A 51 6.21 7.38 -12.22
CA ALA A 51 5.16 8.06 -12.97
C ALA A 51 3.76 7.48 -12.64
N ALA A 52 3.64 6.15 -12.52
CA ALA A 52 2.39 5.48 -12.16
C ALA A 52 1.86 5.96 -10.81
N ILE A 53 2.73 6.02 -9.79
CA ILE A 53 2.36 6.49 -8.46
C ILE A 53 1.89 7.94 -8.48
N ASN A 54 2.63 8.84 -9.13
CA ASN A 54 2.28 10.25 -9.15
C ASN A 54 0.94 10.48 -9.85
N ALA A 55 0.73 9.87 -11.02
CA ALA A 55 -0.52 9.98 -11.76
C ALA A 55 -1.69 9.36 -11.00
N GLY A 56 -1.51 8.16 -10.44
CA GLY A 56 -2.53 7.48 -9.66
C GLY A 56 -2.90 8.25 -8.40
N PHE A 57 -1.91 8.75 -7.65
CA PHE A 57 -2.14 9.59 -6.47
C PHE A 57 -2.98 10.82 -6.80
N MET A 58 -2.69 11.53 -7.90
CA MET A 58 -3.45 12.72 -8.28
C MET A 58 -4.90 12.41 -8.66
N LYS A 59 -5.16 11.29 -9.36
CA LYS A 59 -6.53 10.82 -9.64
C LYS A 59 -7.30 10.54 -8.35
N LEU A 60 -6.69 9.80 -7.42
CA LEU A 60 -7.32 9.47 -6.14
C LEU A 60 -7.49 10.68 -5.22
N LEU A 61 -6.56 11.64 -5.27
CA LEU A 61 -6.66 12.91 -4.57
C LEU A 61 -7.87 13.72 -5.05
N ASN A 62 -8.13 13.74 -6.37
CA ASN A 62 -9.31 14.41 -6.91
C ASN A 62 -10.61 13.76 -6.42
N TYR A 63 -10.66 12.42 -6.38
CA TYR A 63 -11.80 11.69 -5.83
C TYR A 63 -12.11 12.11 -4.38
N ILE A 64 -11.12 12.10 -3.49
CA ILE A 64 -11.33 12.50 -2.08
C ILE A 64 -11.58 14.00 -1.91
N LYS A 65 -11.18 14.84 -2.87
CA LYS A 65 -11.47 16.28 -2.90
C LYS A 65 -12.87 16.64 -3.41
N GLY A 66 -13.66 15.66 -3.84
CA GLY A 66 -15.04 15.85 -4.27
C GLY A 66 -15.34 15.43 -5.70
N LYS A 67 -14.39 14.85 -6.44
CA LYS A 67 -14.65 14.29 -7.79
C LYS A 67 -15.28 12.89 -7.70
N ASN A 68 -16.43 12.84 -7.04
CA ASN A 68 -17.29 11.69 -6.88
C ASN A 68 -18.75 12.14 -7.08
N GLU A 69 -19.66 11.20 -7.26
CA GLU A 69 -21.06 11.46 -7.64
C GLU A 69 -21.79 12.42 -6.68
N LYS A 70 -21.34 12.51 -5.42
CA LYS A 70 -21.97 13.29 -4.35
C LYS A 70 -21.23 14.61 -4.04
N GLY A 71 -20.15 14.93 -4.74
CA GLY A 71 -19.31 16.09 -4.40
C GLY A 71 -18.68 16.01 -3.00
N THR A 72 -18.65 14.81 -2.39
CA THR A 72 -18.31 14.64 -0.97
C THR A 72 -16.80 14.71 -0.78
N LYS A 73 -16.35 15.51 0.19
CA LYS A 73 -14.95 15.51 0.63
C LYS A 73 -14.72 14.36 1.61
N ILE A 74 -13.69 13.56 1.34
CA ILE A 74 -13.30 12.39 2.13
C ILE A 74 -11.96 12.70 2.80
N ALA A 75 -11.83 12.34 4.07
CA ALA A 75 -10.58 12.53 4.81
C ALA A 75 -9.44 11.71 4.19
N MET A 76 -8.23 12.28 4.16
CA MET A 76 -7.02 11.55 3.79
C MET A 76 -6.73 10.46 4.82
N THR A 77 -6.16 9.35 4.36
CA THR A 77 -5.77 8.19 5.18
C THR A 77 -4.34 7.81 4.85
N ALA A 78 -3.77 6.90 5.65
CA ALA A 78 -2.48 6.30 5.38
C ALA A 78 -2.56 4.78 5.47
N PRO A 79 -1.63 4.02 4.85
CA PRO A 79 -0.71 4.48 3.81
C PRO A 79 -1.41 4.63 2.46
N VAL A 80 -0.75 5.33 1.54
CA VAL A 80 -1.00 5.13 0.10
C VAL A 80 -0.35 3.81 -0.27
N THR A 81 -1.14 2.85 -0.76
CA THR A 81 -0.63 1.56 -1.19
C THR A 81 -0.53 1.49 -2.71
N CYS A 82 0.39 0.66 -3.17
CA CYS A 82 0.59 0.36 -4.58
C CYS A 82 0.73 -1.15 -4.72
N TYR A 83 -0.16 -1.78 -5.47
CA TYR A 83 -0.09 -3.19 -5.84
C TYR A 83 0.54 -3.30 -7.22
N VAL A 84 1.61 -4.09 -7.34
CA VAL A 84 2.32 -4.25 -8.61
C VAL A 84 2.21 -5.69 -9.10
N GLN A 85 1.74 -5.81 -10.34
CA GLN A 85 1.77 -7.03 -11.13
C GLN A 85 2.75 -6.82 -12.29
N PRO A 86 3.98 -7.36 -12.18
CA PRO A 86 4.97 -7.29 -13.25
C PRO A 86 4.45 -7.93 -14.53
N GLY A 87 4.82 -7.35 -15.67
CA GLY A 87 4.59 -7.96 -16.97
C GLY A 87 5.42 -9.23 -17.17
N ALA A 88 5.19 -9.94 -18.27
CA ALA A 88 5.82 -11.24 -18.54
C ALA A 88 7.34 -11.19 -18.74
N GLY A 89 7.91 -10.02 -19.02
CA GLY A 89 9.35 -9.82 -19.23
C GLY A 89 9.88 -8.48 -18.71
N PRO A 90 11.20 -8.26 -18.75
CA PRO A 90 11.87 -7.11 -18.14
C PRO A 90 11.51 -5.76 -18.75
N PHE A 91 11.02 -5.74 -19.99
CA PHE A 91 10.53 -4.55 -20.69
C PHE A 91 9.00 -4.53 -20.83
N SER A 92 8.32 -5.51 -20.25
CA SER A 92 6.86 -5.54 -20.28
C SER A 92 6.31 -4.53 -19.28
N GLU A 93 5.26 -3.83 -19.69
CA GLU A 93 4.53 -2.95 -18.80
C GLU A 93 3.99 -3.74 -17.61
N SER A 94 4.19 -3.18 -16.41
CA SER A 94 3.56 -3.70 -15.21
C SER A 94 2.18 -3.07 -15.05
N ILE A 95 1.25 -3.81 -14.48
CA ILE A 95 -0.01 -3.22 -13.99
C ILE A 95 0.25 -2.77 -12.57
N THR A 96 0.11 -1.46 -12.35
CA THR A 96 0.32 -0.80 -11.07
C THR A 96 -1.01 -0.23 -10.59
N THR A 97 -1.56 -0.78 -9.51
CA THR A 97 -2.79 -0.29 -8.90
C THR A 97 -2.47 0.54 -7.67
N VAL A 98 -2.67 1.85 -7.76
CA VAL A 98 -2.55 2.79 -6.64
C VAL A 98 -3.86 2.79 -5.87
N ALA A 99 -3.80 2.83 -4.54
CA ALA A 99 -4.99 2.75 -3.70
C ALA A 99 -4.90 3.60 -2.43
N PHE A 100 -6.00 4.28 -2.10
CA PHE A 100 -6.22 4.97 -0.82
C PHE A 100 -7.22 4.20 0.02
N TYR A 101 -6.91 4.07 1.31
CA TYR A 101 -7.82 3.46 2.27
C TYR A 101 -9.03 4.39 2.44
N LEU A 102 -10.24 3.85 2.36
CA LEU A 102 -11.41 4.65 2.69
C LEU A 102 -11.56 4.70 4.22
N PRO A 103 -11.76 5.87 4.83
CA PRO A 103 -11.97 5.94 6.28
C PRO A 103 -13.26 5.22 6.68
N SER A 104 -13.35 4.85 7.95
CA SER A 104 -14.43 4.09 8.58
C SER A 104 -15.83 4.60 8.21
N GLN A 105 -16.03 5.92 8.16
CA GLN A 105 -17.29 6.56 7.75
C GLN A 105 -17.76 6.15 6.34
N HIS A 106 -16.83 5.84 5.44
CA HIS A 106 -17.10 5.51 4.03
C HIS A 106 -16.90 4.02 3.70
N GLN A 107 -16.57 3.18 4.69
CA GLN A 107 -16.39 1.74 4.46
C GLN A 107 -17.69 1.05 4.04
N ALA A 108 -18.84 1.44 4.60
CA ALA A 108 -20.13 0.84 4.25
C ALA A 108 -20.59 1.26 2.84
N ASN A 109 -20.65 2.58 2.59
CA ASN A 109 -21.22 3.17 1.37
C ASN A 109 -20.34 4.33 0.84
N PRO A 110 -19.22 4.04 0.15
CA PRO A 110 -18.39 5.08 -0.43
C PRO A 110 -19.10 5.74 -1.63
N PRO A 111 -18.96 7.06 -1.82
CA PRO A 111 -19.55 7.72 -2.99
C PRO A 111 -18.91 7.17 -4.27
N ARG A 112 -19.72 6.93 -5.31
CA ARG A 112 -19.19 6.39 -6.58
C ARG A 112 -18.19 7.39 -7.22
N PRO A 113 -17.03 6.93 -7.72
CA PRO A 113 -16.13 7.80 -8.48
C PRO A 113 -16.78 8.34 -9.76
N SER A 114 -16.48 9.58 -10.11
CA SER A 114 -16.96 10.19 -11.37
C SER A 114 -16.03 9.94 -12.56
N GLU A 115 -14.79 9.54 -12.30
CA GLU A 115 -13.80 9.19 -13.33
C GLU A 115 -13.87 7.69 -13.65
N ALA A 116 -13.86 7.33 -14.94
CA ALA A 116 -13.97 5.94 -15.37
C ALA A 116 -12.78 5.04 -14.93
N GLU A 117 -11.60 5.63 -14.78
CA GLU A 117 -10.37 4.92 -14.38
C GLU A 117 -10.20 4.80 -12.85
N VAL A 118 -11.14 5.34 -12.08
CA VAL A 118 -11.16 5.28 -10.62
C VAL A 118 -12.29 4.36 -10.18
N PHE A 119 -11.99 3.38 -9.35
CA PHE A 119 -12.95 2.37 -8.93
C PHE A 119 -12.83 2.07 -7.44
N ILE A 120 -13.91 1.57 -6.85
CA ILE A 120 -13.89 1.07 -5.47
C ILE A 120 -13.60 -0.42 -5.49
N GLU A 121 -12.59 -0.84 -4.75
CA GLU A 121 -12.20 -2.24 -4.61
C GLU A 121 -12.41 -2.67 -3.16
N THR A 122 -13.09 -3.81 -2.95
CA THR A 122 -13.08 -4.47 -1.63
C THR A 122 -11.89 -5.41 -1.59
N LYS A 123 -10.81 -5.01 -0.92
CA LYS A 123 -9.65 -5.86 -0.73
C LYS A 123 -10.01 -6.94 0.31
N PRO A 124 -9.79 -8.23 0.01
CA PRO A 124 -10.05 -9.30 0.97
C PRO A 124 -9.07 -9.21 2.14
N ALA A 125 -9.41 -9.89 3.24
CA ALA A 125 -8.46 -10.09 4.33
C ALA A 125 -7.22 -10.82 3.79
N MET A 126 -6.03 -10.37 4.18
CA MET A 126 -4.77 -10.94 3.71
C MET A 126 -3.69 -10.93 4.79
N THR A 127 -2.85 -11.97 4.79
CA THR A 127 -1.62 -11.97 5.59
C THR A 127 -0.46 -11.49 4.72
N VAL A 128 0.32 -10.53 5.22
CA VAL A 128 1.51 -10.01 4.52
C VAL A 128 2.73 -10.02 5.41
N PHE A 129 3.88 -10.20 4.79
CA PHE A 129 5.19 -9.92 5.37
C PHE A 129 5.59 -8.49 5.01
N VAL A 130 6.01 -7.70 5.98
CA VAL A 130 6.26 -6.27 5.85
C VAL A 130 7.70 -5.96 6.20
N ARG A 131 8.39 -5.27 5.31
CA ARG A 131 9.70 -4.67 5.60
C ARG A 131 9.60 -3.16 5.53
N SER A 132 9.99 -2.48 6.61
CA SER A 132 10.00 -1.02 6.69
C SER A 132 11.39 -0.47 6.40
N PHE A 133 11.45 0.70 5.76
CA PHE A 133 12.69 1.39 5.46
C PHE A 133 12.48 2.92 5.41
N GLY A 134 13.58 3.64 5.67
CA GLY A 134 13.61 5.11 5.62
C GLY A 134 13.94 5.67 4.24
N GLY A 135 13.94 7.00 4.13
CA GLY A 135 14.27 7.70 2.89
C GLY A 135 13.13 7.73 1.87
N PHE A 136 13.44 8.00 0.61
CA PHE A 136 12.42 8.08 -0.45
C PHE A 136 12.14 6.69 -1.04
N ALA A 137 10.86 6.30 -1.08
CA ALA A 137 10.40 5.17 -1.87
C ALA A 137 10.51 5.52 -3.36
N LYS A 138 11.40 4.82 -4.05
CA LYS A 138 11.65 4.90 -5.50
C LYS A 138 11.67 3.50 -6.07
N ALA A 139 11.40 3.35 -7.38
CA ALA A 139 11.34 2.04 -8.03
C ALA A 139 12.52 1.14 -7.65
N LYS A 140 13.76 1.64 -7.80
CA LYS A 140 14.97 0.91 -7.43
C LYS A 140 15.02 0.54 -5.94
N ARG A 141 14.73 1.50 -5.05
CA ARG A 141 14.80 1.26 -3.60
C ARG A 141 13.77 0.22 -3.16
N ASN A 142 12.56 0.28 -3.70
CA ASN A 142 11.52 -0.71 -3.44
C ASN A 142 11.99 -2.10 -3.87
N GLN A 143 12.61 -2.22 -5.06
CA GLN A 143 13.12 -3.49 -5.55
C GLN A 143 14.22 -4.06 -4.64
N ASP A 144 15.17 -3.23 -4.20
CA ASP A 144 16.24 -3.64 -3.28
C ASP A 144 15.63 -4.17 -1.96
N GLU A 145 14.61 -3.51 -1.40
CA GLU A 145 13.96 -3.92 -0.15
C GLU A 145 13.06 -5.17 -0.32
N ILE A 146 12.40 -5.32 -1.48
CA ILE A 146 11.62 -6.52 -1.82
C ILE A 146 12.54 -7.73 -1.90
N GLN A 147 13.69 -7.58 -2.56
CA GLN A 147 14.67 -8.65 -2.67
C GLN A 147 15.21 -9.04 -1.29
N ALA A 148 15.60 -8.07 -0.46
CA ALA A 148 16.07 -8.34 0.90
C ALA A 148 15.00 -9.05 1.75
N LEU A 149 13.73 -8.63 1.65
CA LEU A 149 12.62 -9.29 2.32
C LEU A 149 12.44 -10.73 1.81
N ALA A 150 12.45 -10.95 0.50
CA ALA A 150 12.29 -12.26 -0.10
C ALA A 150 13.42 -13.23 0.32
N GLU A 151 14.67 -12.77 0.36
CA GLU A 151 15.83 -13.56 0.80
C GLU A 151 15.68 -14.01 2.26
N THR A 152 15.32 -13.08 3.15
CA THR A 152 15.02 -13.38 4.56
C THR A 152 13.86 -14.37 4.69
N LEU A 153 12.76 -14.18 3.94
CA LEU A 153 11.61 -15.08 4.01
C LEU A 153 11.96 -16.50 3.53
N ARG A 154 12.76 -16.63 2.48
CA ARG A 154 13.23 -17.94 1.99
C ARG A 154 14.13 -18.62 3.02
N ARG A 155 15.06 -17.89 3.64
CA ARG A 155 15.91 -18.40 4.73
C ARG A 155 15.08 -18.92 5.90
N ASP A 156 14.01 -18.21 6.24
CA ASP A 156 13.11 -18.55 7.35
C ASP A 156 12.03 -19.59 6.98
N GLY A 157 12.08 -20.17 5.77
CA GLY A 157 11.12 -21.18 5.31
C GLY A 157 9.69 -20.65 5.13
N ARG A 158 9.53 -19.34 4.88
CA ARG A 158 8.23 -18.70 4.65
C ARG A 158 7.83 -18.76 3.18
N THR A 159 6.56 -19.06 2.93
CA THR A 159 5.98 -19.09 1.58
C THR A 159 5.22 -17.79 1.28
N PHE A 160 5.47 -17.21 0.11
CA PHE A 160 4.85 -15.98 -0.35
C PHE A 160 4.57 -16.00 -1.85
N GLN A 161 3.80 -15.03 -2.34
CA GLN A 161 3.56 -14.83 -3.75
C GLN A 161 4.75 -14.11 -4.38
N GLU A 162 5.46 -14.76 -5.32
CA GLU A 162 6.76 -14.25 -5.80
C GLU A 162 6.64 -13.18 -6.88
N LYS A 163 5.51 -13.14 -7.59
CA LYS A 163 5.34 -12.23 -8.72
C LYS A 163 4.73 -10.90 -8.31
N ILE A 164 3.96 -10.86 -7.25
CA ILE A 164 3.18 -9.68 -6.88
C ILE A 164 3.63 -9.14 -5.54
N TYR A 165 3.61 -7.83 -5.38
CA TYR A 165 4.01 -7.18 -4.15
C TYR A 165 3.21 -5.90 -3.94
N TYR A 166 3.26 -5.40 -2.71
CA TYR A 166 2.79 -4.07 -2.38
C TYR A 166 3.96 -3.15 -2.02
N THR A 167 3.79 -1.87 -2.26
CA THR A 167 4.50 -0.82 -1.53
C THR A 167 3.50 0.02 -0.73
N ALA A 168 3.96 0.65 0.34
CA ALA A 168 3.15 1.51 1.17
C ALA A 168 3.95 2.76 1.58
N GLY A 169 3.43 3.94 1.19
CA GLY A 169 4.00 5.24 1.55
C GLY A 169 3.12 5.94 2.58
N TYR A 170 3.69 6.34 3.71
CA TYR A 170 2.95 6.93 4.83
C TYR A 170 3.04 8.45 4.88
N ASP A 171 4.07 9.01 4.27
CA ASP A 171 4.43 10.41 4.43
C ASP A 171 4.15 11.24 3.18
N SER A 172 3.66 12.46 3.42
CA SER A 172 3.48 13.50 2.40
C SER A 172 4.72 13.64 1.51
N PRO A 173 4.57 13.88 0.19
CA PRO A 173 5.71 14.08 -0.72
C PRO A 173 6.62 15.24 -0.30
N PHE A 174 6.12 16.21 0.48
CA PHE A 174 6.90 17.34 0.99
C PHE A 174 7.70 17.05 2.27
N LYS A 175 7.50 15.89 2.92
CA LYS A 175 8.28 15.49 4.10
C LYS A 175 9.65 14.94 3.67
N LEU A 176 10.73 15.64 4.01
CA LEU A 176 12.08 15.29 3.54
C LEU A 176 12.82 14.31 4.46
N LEU A 177 12.60 14.36 5.78
CA LEU A 177 13.32 13.56 6.78
C LEU A 177 12.39 12.61 7.53
N ASN A 178 12.94 11.54 8.12
CA ASN A 178 12.21 10.53 8.91
C ASN A 178 10.98 9.98 8.20
N ARG A 179 11.16 9.71 6.90
CA ARG A 179 10.14 9.06 6.08
C ARG A 179 10.00 7.59 6.48
N HIS A 180 8.77 7.09 6.49
CA HIS A 180 8.41 5.71 6.72
C HIS A 180 7.77 5.16 5.45
N ASN A 181 8.41 4.16 4.86
CA ASN A 181 7.86 3.42 3.74
C ASN A 181 8.00 1.93 4.01
N GLU A 182 7.20 1.15 3.32
CA GLU A 182 7.20 -0.30 3.47
C GLU A 182 7.06 -1.00 2.11
N VAL A 183 7.59 -2.21 2.04
CA VAL A 183 7.29 -3.19 0.98
C VAL A 183 6.66 -4.42 1.59
N TRP A 184 5.64 -4.97 0.93
CA TRP A 184 4.92 -6.13 1.43
C TRP A 184 4.92 -7.27 0.43
N LEU A 185 5.17 -8.48 0.94
CA LEU A 185 5.00 -9.73 0.21
C LEU A 185 3.82 -10.50 0.80
N ILE A 186 2.91 -10.96 -0.06
CA ILE A 186 1.68 -11.62 0.37
C ILE A 186 2.00 -13.07 0.73
N LYS A 187 1.60 -13.50 1.93
CA LYS A 187 1.76 -14.90 2.35
C LYS A 187 0.97 -15.82 1.42
N ARG A 188 1.57 -16.93 1.01
CA ARG A 188 0.86 -17.96 0.24
C ARG A 188 0.10 -18.85 1.24
N THR A 189 -1.22 -18.88 1.12
CA THR A 189 -2.09 -19.84 1.82
C THR A 189 -1.92 -21.24 1.25
#